data_AF-A0A7Y7YSY0-F1
#
_entry.id   AF-A0A7Y7YSY0-F1
#
_cell.length_a   1.000
_cell.length_b   1.000
_cell.length_c   1.000
_cell.angle_alpha   90.00
_cell.angle_beta   90.00
_cell.angle_gamma   90.00
#
_symmetry.space_group_name_H-M   'P 1'
#
loop_
_entity.id
_entity.type
_entity.pdbx_description
1 polymer ?
#
loop_
_entity_poly.entity_id
_entity_poly.type
_entity_poly.pdbx_seq_one_letter_code
_entity_poly.pdbx_strand_id
1 'polypeptide(L)'
;MNELNDDMPVPEALKKFTLKVLFGPMFGCELHLPADDYFLIINPGLALQDNATGTMSPGEHAAAYTQNTLYLPCDMPSPNIILRLSALFQDEESEEGYRLEVQGVDRSYPALLKENEVFVHEHIRFAIKRSEDEWPEDIKNFNLPPTLDAEFSEQEKLEEFNAKKNHALVFGSIILLLLVITAGVIWYKKLESDRQVLTLNEALAGAPMPVDIVRGRDNNLIYVLIQNFQAMEWTREALFKLQGKDSVVPVWLTQQRNEVITQLANAGYPVLQIDYSKPQHPTIALYRGLTLQEEKNFKAIVLQKIPFALDIKVLVKTKAQLLQEARQGLDRLHIYYRQINSTSGYALVVRDALSDSALRSLQHFIKQFNHQWGNRVINFSINLDENWLQDKSYIDSSNGYLFLNPRHWYFPLRKVRTSP
;
A
#
# COMPACT_ATOMS: atom_id res chain seq x y z
N MET A 1 -75.10 12.48 -19.50
CA MET A 1 -74.23 11.63 -18.68
C MET A 1 -72.80 11.94 -19.13
N ASN A 2 -72.15 12.82 -18.38
CA ASN A 2 -70.72 13.15 -18.22
C ASN A 2 -69.78 12.85 -19.41
N GLU A 3 -69.24 13.87 -20.08
CA GLU A 3 -68.05 14.65 -19.69
C GLU A 3 -66.79 13.78 -19.54
N LEU A 4 -65.81 14.02 -20.42
CA LEU A 4 -64.51 14.58 -20.04
C LEU A 4 -63.74 14.94 -21.32
N ASN A 5 -63.87 16.21 -21.68
CA ASN A 5 -62.97 16.90 -22.60
C ASN A 5 -61.69 17.17 -21.82
N ASP A 6 -60.66 16.35 -22.02
CA ASP A 6 -59.34 16.59 -21.41
C ASP A 6 -58.49 17.35 -22.44
N ASP A 7 -58.72 18.66 -22.50
CA ASP A 7 -57.78 19.62 -23.08
C ASP A 7 -56.50 19.59 -22.23
N MET A 8 -55.63 18.64 -22.54
CA MET A 8 -54.25 18.68 -22.05
C MET A 8 -53.58 19.96 -22.58
N PRO A 9 -52.92 20.74 -21.71
CA PRO A 9 -52.22 21.94 -22.14
C PRO A 9 -51.09 21.54 -23.08
N VAL A 10 -51.03 22.22 -24.23
CA VAL A 10 -49.90 22.17 -25.16
C VAL A 10 -48.62 22.44 -24.35
N PRO A 11 -47.60 21.56 -24.39
CA PRO A 11 -46.34 21.81 -23.70
C PRO A 11 -45.73 23.09 -24.28
N GLU A 12 -45.51 24.10 -23.44
CA GLU A 12 -44.73 25.28 -23.81
C GLU A 12 -43.42 24.79 -24.43
N ALA A 13 -43.16 25.20 -25.68
CA ALA A 13 -41.93 24.88 -26.37
C ALA A 13 -40.75 25.32 -25.49
N LEU A 14 -39.96 24.36 -25.00
CA LEU A 14 -38.75 24.60 -24.21
C LEU A 14 -37.87 25.61 -24.98
N LYS A 15 -37.85 26.87 -24.51
CA LYS A 15 -36.97 27.90 -25.05
C LYS A 15 -35.53 27.40 -24.88
N LYS A 16 -34.75 27.45 -25.96
CA LYS A 16 -33.34 27.03 -25.96
C LYS A 16 -32.47 28.27 -26.09
N PHE A 17 -31.51 28.39 -25.19
CA PHE A 17 -30.50 29.42 -25.18
C PHE A 17 -29.14 28.86 -25.60
N THR A 18 -28.29 29.74 -26.10
CA THR A 18 -26.87 29.46 -26.31
C THR A 18 -26.08 30.49 -25.52
N LEU A 19 -25.30 30.02 -24.55
CA LEU A 19 -24.39 30.83 -23.75
C LEU A 19 -23.00 30.77 -24.38
N LYS A 20 -22.43 31.92 -24.74
CA LYS A 20 -21.06 32.02 -25.22
C LYS A 20 -20.15 32.52 -24.10
N VAL A 21 -19.13 31.72 -23.81
CA VAL A 21 -18.10 32.05 -22.82
C VAL A 21 -17.09 32.98 -23.47
N LEU A 22 -16.86 34.15 -22.88
CA LEU A 22 -15.94 35.19 -23.38
C LEU A 22 -14.80 35.47 -22.39
N PHE A 23 -14.47 34.48 -21.56
CA PHE A 23 -13.40 34.56 -20.56
C PHE A 23 -12.75 33.19 -20.32
N GLY A 24 -11.54 33.21 -19.75
CA GLY A 24 -10.85 32.00 -19.30
C GLY A 24 -10.46 31.02 -20.43
N PRO A 25 -10.03 29.80 -20.08
CA PRO A 25 -9.65 28.76 -21.04
C PRO A 25 -10.77 28.28 -21.97
N MET A 26 -12.04 28.55 -21.63
CA MET A 26 -13.19 28.27 -22.48
C MET A 26 -13.60 29.47 -23.35
N PHE A 27 -12.74 30.46 -23.53
CA PHE A 27 -13.01 31.61 -24.40
C PHE A 27 -13.44 31.17 -25.81
N GLY A 28 -14.60 31.65 -26.24
CA GLY A 28 -15.21 31.33 -27.53
C GLY A 28 -16.09 30.08 -27.53
N CYS A 29 -16.16 29.29 -26.46
CA CYS A 29 -17.03 28.12 -26.38
C CYS A 29 -18.50 28.53 -26.27
N GLU A 30 -19.36 27.79 -26.96
CA GLU A 30 -20.81 27.95 -26.93
C GLU A 30 -21.47 26.74 -26.25
N LEU A 31 -22.31 27.00 -25.26
CA LEU A 31 -23.04 26.01 -24.47
C LEU A 31 -24.54 26.14 -24.76
N HIS A 32 -25.19 25.06 -25.16
CA HIS A 32 -26.63 25.04 -25.39
C HIS A 32 -27.37 24.72 -24.10
N LEU A 33 -28.19 25.65 -23.63
CA LEU A 33 -28.89 25.58 -22.35
C LEU A 33 -30.40 25.66 -22.57
N PRO A 34 -31.20 24.67 -22.14
CA PRO A 34 -32.64 24.84 -21.95
C PRO A 34 -32.98 26.03 -21.04
N ALA A 35 -34.19 26.59 -21.17
CA ALA A 35 -34.71 27.61 -20.27
C ALA A 35 -34.98 27.03 -18.87
N ASP A 36 -33.95 27.08 -18.03
CA ASP A 36 -33.98 26.57 -16.65
C ASP A 36 -33.01 27.40 -15.78
N ASP A 37 -32.96 27.11 -14.49
CA ASP A 37 -32.06 27.76 -13.55
C ASP A 37 -30.75 26.96 -13.43
N TYR A 38 -29.61 27.65 -13.63
CA TYR A 38 -28.27 27.07 -13.64
C TYR A 38 -27.41 27.62 -12.52
N PHE A 39 -26.61 26.75 -11.91
CA PHE A 39 -25.54 27.15 -10.99
C PHE A 39 -24.18 27.02 -11.66
N LEU A 40 -23.53 28.15 -11.96
CA LEU A 40 -22.23 28.24 -12.59
C LEU A 40 -21.14 28.26 -11.51
N ILE A 41 -20.35 27.18 -11.46
CA ILE A 41 -19.16 27.07 -10.61
C ILE A 41 -17.96 27.51 -11.43
N ILE A 42 -17.31 28.59 -11.03
CA ILE A 42 -16.16 29.17 -11.74
C ILE A 42 -14.93 29.01 -10.87
N ASN A 43 -14.04 28.09 -11.24
CA ASN A 43 -12.88 27.71 -10.42
C ASN A 43 -11.72 27.21 -11.29
N PRO A 44 -10.47 27.19 -10.79
CA PRO A 44 -9.33 26.67 -11.54
C PRO A 44 -9.52 25.18 -11.85
N GLY A 45 -9.23 24.77 -13.09
CA GLY A 45 -9.47 23.41 -13.58
C GLY A 45 -8.76 22.30 -12.78
N LEU A 46 -7.73 22.66 -11.99
CA LEU A 46 -7.05 21.76 -11.05
C LEU A 46 -7.91 21.39 -9.83
N ALA A 47 -8.97 22.15 -9.51
CA ALA A 47 -9.89 21.87 -8.42
C ALA A 47 -10.80 20.65 -8.68
N LEU A 48 -10.86 20.16 -9.92
CA LEU A 48 -11.56 18.91 -10.27
C LEU A 48 -10.70 17.65 -10.08
N GLN A 49 -9.42 17.77 -9.70
CA GLN A 49 -8.65 16.63 -9.21
C GLN A 49 -9.03 16.36 -7.76
N ASP A 50 -10.16 15.68 -7.60
CA ASP A 50 -10.66 15.19 -6.33
C ASP A 50 -9.74 14.09 -5.78
N ASN A 51 -8.62 14.51 -5.20
CA ASN A 51 -7.78 13.70 -4.31
C ASN A 51 -8.05 14.04 -2.85
N ALA A 52 -9.19 14.69 -2.55
CA ALA A 52 -9.46 15.26 -1.24
C ALA A 52 -10.92 15.11 -0.78
N THR A 53 -11.66 14.03 -1.12
CA THR A 53 -12.84 13.66 -0.31
C THR A 53 -13.08 12.14 -0.22
N GLY A 54 -12.37 11.49 0.71
CA GLY A 54 -12.89 10.33 1.44
C GLY A 54 -13.74 10.73 2.66
N THR A 55 -14.17 11.99 2.72
CA THR A 55 -14.78 12.57 3.93
C THR A 55 -15.80 13.65 3.64
N MET A 56 -16.44 13.66 2.47
CA MET A 56 -17.71 14.38 2.32
C MET A 56 -18.75 13.46 1.70
N SER A 57 -19.86 13.30 2.42
CA SER A 57 -21.03 12.60 1.89
C SER A 57 -21.61 13.40 0.72
N PRO A 58 -22.30 12.77 -0.25
CA PRO A 58 -22.96 13.46 -1.37
C PRO A 58 -24.01 14.52 -0.98
N GLY A 59 -24.21 14.78 0.32
CA GLY A 59 -25.11 15.81 0.85
C GLY A 59 -24.43 17.02 1.49
N GLU A 60 -23.10 17.14 1.49
CA GLU A 60 -22.40 18.24 2.17
C GLU A 60 -21.99 19.41 1.26
N HIS A 61 -21.96 19.25 -0.07
CA HIS A 61 -21.73 20.36 -0.99
C HIS A 61 -23.07 20.88 -1.54
N ALA A 62 -23.39 22.15 -1.30
CA ALA A 62 -24.68 22.75 -1.71
C ALA A 62 -24.99 22.58 -3.21
N ALA A 63 -23.96 22.52 -4.06
CA ALA A 63 -24.11 22.26 -5.50
C ALA A 63 -24.75 20.89 -5.82
N ALA A 64 -24.61 19.88 -4.94
CA ALA A 64 -25.21 18.56 -5.14
C ALA A 64 -26.75 18.58 -5.12
N TYR A 65 -27.36 19.65 -4.60
CA TYR A 65 -28.82 19.82 -4.54
C TYR A 65 -29.39 20.64 -5.71
N THR A 66 -28.54 21.16 -6.60
CA THR A 66 -29.00 21.97 -7.75
C THR A 66 -29.08 21.11 -9.01
N GLN A 67 -30.25 21.09 -9.67
CA GLN A 67 -30.51 20.16 -10.77
C GLN A 67 -29.72 20.47 -12.06
N ASN A 68 -29.17 21.68 -12.21
CA ASN A 68 -28.35 22.07 -13.37
C ASN A 68 -27.08 22.84 -12.96
N THR A 69 -26.02 22.14 -12.56
CA THR A 69 -24.70 22.76 -12.30
C THR A 69 -23.83 22.75 -13.55
N LEU A 70 -23.26 23.90 -13.90
CA LEU A 70 -22.28 24.07 -14.97
C LEU A 70 -20.93 24.46 -14.37
N TYR A 71 -19.86 23.79 -14.77
CA TYR A 71 -18.51 24.13 -14.34
C TYR A 71 -17.76 24.87 -15.45
N LEU A 72 -17.25 26.06 -15.15
CA LEU A 72 -16.42 26.87 -16.06
C LEU A 72 -15.01 27.01 -15.47
N PRO A 73 -13.98 26.43 -16.08
CA PRO A 73 -12.61 26.57 -15.61
C PRO A 73 -12.14 28.02 -15.74
N CYS A 74 -11.56 28.57 -14.67
CA CYS A 74 -10.92 29.89 -14.67
C CYS A 74 -9.73 29.90 -13.71
N ASP A 75 -8.56 30.34 -14.16
CA ASP A 75 -7.33 30.34 -13.35
C ASP A 75 -7.28 31.48 -12.31
N MET A 76 -8.30 32.35 -12.31
CA MET A 76 -8.46 33.47 -11.40
C MET A 76 -9.57 33.15 -10.39
N PRO A 77 -9.44 33.57 -9.11
CA PRO A 77 -10.49 33.39 -8.12
C PRO A 77 -11.75 34.16 -8.57
N SER A 78 -12.84 33.43 -8.79
CA SER A 78 -14.09 33.94 -9.33
C SER A 78 -15.26 33.70 -8.38
N PRO A 79 -16.24 34.61 -8.29
CA PRO A 79 -17.51 34.30 -7.64
C PRO A 79 -18.29 33.23 -8.42
N ASN A 80 -19.06 32.41 -7.70
CA ASN A 80 -20.04 31.52 -8.34
C ASN A 80 -21.26 32.33 -8.79
N ILE A 81 -21.97 31.87 -9.80
CA ILE A 81 -23.07 32.61 -10.40
C ILE A 81 -24.33 31.74 -10.48
N ILE A 82 -25.47 32.25 -10.00
CA ILE A 82 -26.78 31.64 -10.27
C ILE A 82 -27.40 32.37 -11.44
N LEU A 83 -27.72 31.63 -12.50
CA LEU A 83 -28.32 32.13 -13.73
C LEU A 83 -29.76 31.60 -13.85
N ARG A 84 -30.75 32.49 -13.87
CA ARG A 84 -32.17 32.09 -13.97
C ARG A 84 -32.72 32.40 -15.36
N LEU A 85 -32.80 31.37 -16.22
CA LEU A 85 -33.33 31.49 -17.58
C LEU A 85 -34.80 31.06 -17.69
N SER A 86 -35.38 30.56 -16.60
CA SER A 86 -36.76 30.05 -16.55
C SER A 86 -37.82 31.14 -16.76
N ALA A 87 -37.57 32.37 -16.30
CA ALA A 87 -38.49 33.48 -16.44
C ALA A 87 -37.76 34.78 -16.82
N LEU A 88 -38.39 35.55 -17.73
CA LEU A 88 -37.95 36.91 -18.02
C LEU A 88 -38.30 37.79 -16.81
N PHE A 89 -37.32 38.54 -16.31
CA PHE A 89 -37.52 39.55 -15.29
C PHE A 89 -37.85 40.89 -15.98
N GLN A 90 -38.96 41.51 -15.57
CA GLN A 90 -39.36 42.86 -15.93
C GLN A 90 -39.39 43.68 -14.64
N ASP A 91 -38.54 44.71 -14.55
CA ASP A 91 -38.61 45.68 -13.47
C ASP A 91 -39.64 46.78 -13.80
N GLU A 92 -40.17 47.47 -12.79
CA GLU A 92 -41.16 48.56 -12.94
C GLU A 92 -40.64 49.72 -13.83
N GLU A 93 -39.32 49.79 -14.06
CA GLU A 93 -38.62 50.78 -14.90
C GLU A 93 -38.32 50.32 -16.36
N SER A 94 -38.93 49.24 -16.84
CA SER A 94 -38.85 48.77 -18.25
C SER A 94 -37.52 48.13 -18.70
N GLU A 95 -36.65 47.69 -17.78
CA GLU A 95 -35.49 46.86 -18.13
C GLU A 95 -35.92 45.37 -18.22
N GLU A 96 -35.91 44.81 -19.44
CA GLU A 96 -36.17 43.40 -19.71
C GLU A 96 -34.87 42.58 -19.72
N GLY A 97 -34.81 41.50 -18.94
CA GLY A 97 -33.65 40.60 -18.94
C GLY A 97 -33.83 39.36 -18.08
N TYR A 98 -32.76 38.59 -17.93
CA TYR A 98 -32.71 37.40 -17.06
C TYR A 98 -31.98 37.73 -15.77
N ARG A 99 -32.48 37.19 -14.66
CA ARG A 99 -31.89 37.46 -13.34
C ARG A 99 -30.63 36.63 -13.14
N LEU A 100 -29.57 37.32 -12.76
CA LEU A 100 -28.30 36.76 -12.35
C LEU A 100 -28.07 37.05 -10.86
N GLU A 101 -27.50 36.13 -10.09
CA GLU A 101 -27.01 36.40 -8.74
C GLU A 101 -25.53 36.03 -8.64
N VAL A 102 -24.69 37.05 -8.40
CA VAL A 102 -23.25 36.86 -8.22
C VAL A 102 -22.98 36.59 -6.75
N GLN A 103 -22.39 35.43 -6.45
CA GLN A 103 -22.08 34.97 -5.10
C GLN A 103 -20.63 35.34 -4.75
N GLY A 104 -20.42 36.56 -4.27
CA GLY A 104 -19.13 37.02 -3.74
C GLY A 104 -18.81 36.45 -2.36
N VAL A 105 -17.55 36.60 -1.92
CA VAL A 105 -17.05 36.07 -0.63
C VAL A 105 -17.81 36.66 0.57
N ASP A 106 -18.17 37.94 0.52
CA ASP A 106 -18.78 38.66 1.64
C ASP A 106 -20.28 38.96 1.44
N ARG A 107 -20.75 39.11 0.19
CA ARG A 107 -22.15 39.42 -0.14
C ARG A 107 -22.54 38.91 -1.52
N SER A 108 -23.78 38.45 -1.63
CA SER A 108 -24.43 38.16 -2.91
C SER A 108 -25.20 39.40 -3.38
N TYR A 109 -25.15 39.70 -4.66
CA TYR A 109 -25.95 40.79 -5.24
C TYR A 109 -26.61 40.36 -6.56
N PRO A 110 -27.83 40.85 -6.85
CA PRO A 110 -28.49 40.58 -8.11
C PRO A 110 -27.88 41.43 -9.23
N ALA A 111 -27.79 40.86 -10.42
CA ALA A 111 -27.46 41.54 -11.65
C ALA A 111 -28.44 41.13 -12.77
N LEU A 112 -28.54 41.95 -13.81
CA LEU A 112 -29.42 41.70 -14.95
C LEU A 112 -28.57 41.27 -16.16
N LEU A 113 -29.02 40.21 -16.84
CA LEU A 113 -28.41 39.70 -18.06
C LEU A 113 -29.36 39.94 -19.24
N LYS A 114 -28.97 40.78 -20.19
CA LYS A 114 -29.74 41.06 -21.40
C LYS A 114 -29.36 40.08 -22.52
N GLU A 115 -30.34 39.72 -23.36
CA GLU A 115 -30.07 38.91 -24.56
C GLU A 115 -29.16 39.68 -25.50
N ASN A 116 -28.20 39.01 -26.13
CA ASN A 116 -27.29 39.58 -27.12
C ASN A 116 -26.39 40.71 -26.60
N GLU A 117 -26.23 40.83 -25.28
CA GLU A 117 -25.26 41.72 -24.64
C GLU A 117 -24.24 40.92 -23.82
N VAL A 118 -23.02 41.45 -23.71
CA VAL A 118 -21.97 40.83 -22.90
C VAL A 118 -22.15 41.24 -21.44
N PHE A 119 -22.45 40.27 -20.59
CA PHE A 119 -22.36 40.45 -19.16
C PHE A 119 -20.89 40.57 -18.75
N VAL A 120 -20.56 41.59 -17.95
CA VAL A 120 -19.20 41.86 -17.48
C VAL A 120 -19.22 41.99 -15.96
N HIS A 121 -18.46 41.11 -15.29
CA HIS A 121 -18.17 41.24 -13.87
C HIS A 121 -16.72 40.85 -13.60
N GLU A 122 -15.90 41.82 -13.19
CA GLU A 122 -14.44 41.66 -13.08
C GLU A 122 -13.84 41.07 -14.37
N HIS A 123 -13.35 39.83 -14.30
CA HIS A 123 -12.77 39.09 -15.41
C HIS A 123 -13.75 38.10 -16.07
N ILE A 124 -14.93 37.90 -15.47
CA ILE A 124 -15.99 37.02 -15.98
C ILE A 124 -16.77 37.77 -17.06
N ARG A 125 -16.83 37.16 -18.26
CA ARG A 125 -17.52 37.73 -19.42
C ARG A 125 -18.25 36.66 -20.18
N PHE A 126 -19.56 36.76 -20.34
CA PHE A 126 -20.32 35.83 -21.17
C PHE A 126 -21.56 36.51 -21.73
N ALA A 127 -22.12 35.96 -22.79
CA ALA A 127 -23.33 36.46 -23.42
C ALA A 127 -24.30 35.30 -23.66
N ILE A 128 -25.59 35.62 -23.76
CA ILE A 128 -26.63 34.64 -24.11
C ILE A 128 -27.40 35.11 -25.34
N LYS A 129 -27.83 34.15 -26.16
CA LYS A 129 -28.80 34.36 -27.25
C LYS A 129 -29.81 33.22 -27.27
N ARG A 130 -30.91 33.36 -28.02
CA ARG A 130 -31.76 32.22 -28.35
C ARG A 130 -31.06 31.34 -29.38
N SER A 131 -31.26 30.03 -29.31
CA SER A 131 -30.50 29.08 -30.14
C SER A 131 -30.66 29.31 -31.65
N GLU A 132 -31.76 29.93 -32.08
CA GLU A 132 -32.08 30.18 -33.50
C GLU A 132 -31.51 31.52 -34.03
N ASP A 133 -31.07 32.42 -33.14
CA ASP A 133 -30.60 33.76 -33.52
C ASP A 133 -29.13 33.75 -33.96
N GLU A 134 -28.72 34.71 -34.80
CA GLU A 134 -27.29 34.96 -35.05
C GLU A 134 -26.70 35.87 -33.98
N TRP A 135 -25.43 35.63 -33.61
CA TRP A 135 -24.71 36.54 -32.72
C TRP A 135 -24.52 37.92 -33.36
N PRO A 136 -24.72 39.02 -32.61
CA PRO A 136 -24.28 40.35 -33.03
C PRO A 136 -22.78 40.38 -33.31
N GLU A 137 -22.36 41.26 -34.23
CA GLU A 137 -20.95 41.39 -34.63
C GLU A 137 -20.03 41.73 -33.44
N ASP A 138 -20.54 42.45 -32.44
CA ASP A 138 -19.81 42.81 -31.22
C ASP A 138 -19.48 41.59 -30.33
N ILE A 139 -20.26 40.50 -30.43
CA ILE A 139 -20.02 39.23 -29.74
C ILE A 139 -19.28 38.22 -30.63
N LYS A 140 -19.48 38.28 -31.96
CA LYS A 140 -18.72 37.47 -32.93
C LYS A 140 -17.23 37.86 -32.91
N ASN A 141 -16.96 39.16 -32.95
CA ASN A 141 -15.60 39.73 -33.00
C ASN A 141 -15.15 40.30 -31.65
N PHE A 142 -15.68 39.76 -30.54
CA PHE A 142 -15.32 40.21 -29.20
C PHE A 142 -13.81 40.06 -28.99
N ASN A 143 -13.11 41.18 -28.97
CA ASN A 143 -11.69 41.26 -28.62
C ASN A 143 -11.61 41.84 -27.21
N LEU A 144 -10.83 41.20 -26.32
CA LEU A 144 -10.56 41.78 -25.02
C LEU A 144 -9.91 43.17 -25.23
N PRO A 145 -10.42 44.24 -24.60
CA PRO A 145 -9.74 45.52 -24.61
C PRO A 145 -8.31 45.33 -24.06
N PRO A 146 -7.27 45.79 -24.79
CA PRO A 146 -5.87 45.63 -24.37
C PRO A 146 -5.52 46.37 -23.07
N THR A 147 -6.45 47.15 -22.52
CA THR A 147 -6.27 47.91 -21.28
C THR A 147 -6.48 47.10 -19.99
N LEU A 148 -7.01 45.87 -20.06
CA LEU A 148 -7.16 45.01 -18.87
C LEU A 148 -6.04 43.98 -18.70
N ASP A 149 -5.20 43.76 -19.72
CA ASP A 149 -3.91 43.06 -19.56
C ASP A 149 -2.84 43.99 -18.97
N ALA A 150 -3.03 45.32 -19.08
CA ALA A 150 -2.08 46.34 -18.62
C ALA A 150 -2.38 46.90 -17.21
N GLU A 151 -3.63 46.92 -16.76
CA GLU A 151 -3.98 47.43 -15.41
C GLU A 151 -3.85 46.40 -14.28
N PHE A 152 -3.62 45.12 -14.59
CA PHE A 152 -3.33 44.09 -13.58
C PHE A 152 -1.84 43.68 -13.54
N SER A 153 -1.00 44.31 -14.37
CA SER A 153 0.47 44.18 -14.33
C SER A 153 1.15 45.33 -13.58
N GLU A 154 0.41 46.37 -13.17
CA GLU A 154 0.94 47.49 -12.39
C GLU A 154 0.10 47.76 -11.15
N GLN A 155 0.38 47.02 -10.07
CA GLN A 155 0.23 47.55 -8.72
C GLN A 155 1.61 47.64 -8.06
N GLU A 156 2.10 48.88 -8.05
CA GLU A 156 2.96 49.51 -7.05
C GLU A 156 4.35 48.89 -6.81
N LYS A 157 5.27 49.23 -7.72
CA LYS A 157 6.58 49.70 -7.28
C LYS A 157 6.47 51.18 -6.90
N LEU A 158 6.22 51.47 -5.62
CA LEU A 158 6.91 52.50 -4.83
C LEU A 158 6.23 52.68 -3.46
N GLU A 159 6.80 52.03 -2.43
CA GLU A 159 7.35 52.82 -1.33
C GLU A 159 8.76 52.29 -1.01
N GLU A 160 9.70 53.22 -0.93
CA GLU A 160 11.09 52.99 -0.57
C GLU A 160 11.18 52.36 0.83
N PHE A 161 11.22 51.03 0.91
CA PHE A 161 11.77 50.38 2.09
C PHE A 161 13.29 50.54 2.06
N ASN A 162 13.75 51.50 2.87
CA ASN A 162 15.12 51.68 3.33
C ASN A 162 15.98 50.43 3.15
N ALA A 163 16.97 50.55 2.27
CA ALA A 163 18.04 49.59 2.11
C ALA A 163 18.80 49.42 3.43
N LYS A 164 18.37 48.46 4.25
CA LYS A 164 19.21 47.81 5.26
C LYS A 164 18.72 46.39 5.56
N LYS A 165 19.39 45.45 4.89
CA LYS A 165 19.70 44.08 5.34
C LYS A 165 18.49 43.19 5.71
N ASN A 166 17.88 42.55 4.72
CA ASN A 166 16.97 41.40 4.95
C ASN A 166 17.16 40.25 3.94
N HIS A 167 18.42 39.87 3.68
CA HIS A 167 18.74 38.63 2.94
C HIS A 167 18.06 37.38 3.56
N ALA A 168 17.77 37.39 4.86
CA ALA A 168 17.13 36.28 5.57
C ALA A 168 15.71 35.95 5.06
N LEU A 169 14.95 36.95 4.62
CA LEU A 169 13.56 36.76 4.13
C LEU A 169 13.53 36.13 2.73
N VAL A 170 14.48 36.53 1.87
CA VAL A 170 14.64 35.95 0.52
C VAL A 170 15.18 34.52 0.60
N PHE A 171 16.16 34.25 1.48
CA PHE A 171 16.62 32.89 1.74
C PHE A 171 15.51 32.00 2.33
N GLY A 172 14.65 32.55 3.19
CA GLY A 172 13.51 31.82 3.76
C GLY A 172 12.50 31.34 2.72
N SER A 173 12.15 32.19 1.75
CA SER A 173 11.22 31.85 0.65
C SER A 173 11.78 30.74 -0.26
N ILE A 174 13.08 30.81 -0.60
CA ILE A 174 13.74 29.78 -1.42
C ILE A 174 13.77 28.44 -0.70
N ILE A 175 14.05 28.42 0.60
CA ILE A 175 14.04 27.20 1.42
C ILE A 175 12.63 26.60 1.47
N LEU A 176 11.59 27.42 1.63
CA LEU A 176 10.20 26.96 1.66
C LEU A 176 9.77 26.33 0.34
N LEU A 177 10.13 26.94 -0.80
CA LEU A 177 9.85 26.39 -2.13
C LEU A 177 10.55 25.04 -2.35
N LEU A 178 11.81 24.91 -1.90
CA LEU A 178 12.56 23.66 -1.94
C LEU A 178 11.91 22.57 -1.06
N LEU A 179 11.35 22.96 0.09
CA LEU A 179 10.62 22.06 0.99
C LEU A 179 9.30 21.57 0.37
N VAL A 180 8.57 22.44 -0.30
CA VAL A 180 7.33 22.08 -1.02
C VAL A 180 7.62 21.15 -2.20
N ILE A 181 8.66 21.43 -2.99
CA ILE A 181 9.06 20.56 -4.11
C ILE A 181 9.51 19.19 -3.61
N THR A 182 10.33 19.13 -2.56
CA THR A 182 10.77 17.85 -1.98
C THR A 182 9.61 17.06 -1.38
N ALA A 183 8.68 17.72 -0.68
CA ALA A 183 7.45 17.09 -0.20
C ALA A 183 6.59 16.55 -1.35
N GLY A 184 6.43 17.32 -2.43
CA GLY A 184 5.72 16.90 -3.63
C GLY A 184 6.33 15.66 -4.29
N VAL A 185 7.66 15.62 -4.41
CA VAL A 185 8.39 14.45 -4.95
C VAL A 185 8.23 13.22 -4.05
N ILE A 186 8.30 13.39 -2.72
CA ILE A 186 8.09 12.29 -1.76
C ILE A 186 6.64 11.77 -1.87
N TRP A 187 5.67 12.67 -2.00
CA TRP A 187 4.25 12.33 -2.08
C TRP A 187 3.91 11.61 -3.39
N TYR A 188 4.41 12.10 -4.53
CA TYR A 188 4.26 11.46 -5.83
C TYR A 188 4.83 10.03 -5.84
N LYS A 189 6.05 9.84 -5.32
CA LYS A 189 6.67 8.50 -5.22
C LYS A 189 5.85 7.54 -4.35
N LYS A 190 5.19 8.04 -3.29
CA LYS A 190 4.33 7.23 -2.44
C LYS A 190 3.06 6.78 -3.18
N LEU A 191 2.42 7.67 -3.92
CA LEU A 191 1.19 7.39 -4.67
C LEU A 191 1.39 6.36 -5.79
N GLU A 192 2.47 6.49 -6.56
CA GLU A 192 2.81 5.53 -7.62
C GLU A 192 3.09 4.14 -7.04
N SER A 193 3.76 4.09 -5.89
CA SER A 193 4.01 2.83 -5.19
C SER A 193 2.73 2.21 -4.63
N ASP A 194 1.78 3.00 -4.13
CA ASP A 194 0.49 2.49 -3.62
C ASP A 194 -0.34 1.89 -4.76
N ARG A 195 -0.35 2.54 -5.94
CA ARG A 195 -0.94 1.99 -7.17
C ARG A 195 -0.28 0.69 -7.61
N GLN A 196 1.05 0.59 -7.54
CA GLN A 196 1.76 -0.65 -7.88
C GLN A 196 1.37 -1.81 -6.96
N VAL A 197 1.25 -1.58 -5.64
CA VAL A 197 0.80 -2.60 -4.68
C VAL A 197 -0.65 -3.03 -4.96
N LEU A 198 -1.54 -2.11 -5.32
CA LEU A 198 -2.93 -2.42 -5.70
C LEU A 198 -3.00 -3.30 -6.95
N THR A 199 -2.33 -2.91 -8.04
CA THR A 199 -2.28 -3.71 -9.28
C THR A 199 -1.66 -5.10 -9.06
N LEU A 200 -0.69 -5.19 -8.15
CA LEU A 200 -0.04 -6.44 -7.81
C LEU A 200 -0.93 -7.34 -6.95
N ASN A 201 -1.67 -6.76 -6.00
CA ASN A 201 -2.69 -7.49 -5.23
C ASN A 201 -3.79 -8.05 -6.14
N GLU A 202 -4.24 -7.29 -7.14
CA GLU A 202 -5.22 -7.76 -8.12
C GLU A 202 -4.67 -8.90 -8.99
N ALA A 203 -3.44 -8.77 -9.49
CA ALA A 203 -2.81 -9.81 -10.29
C ALA A 203 -2.48 -11.09 -9.49
N LEU A 204 -2.25 -10.95 -8.18
CA LEU A 204 -1.96 -12.05 -7.27
C LEU A 204 -3.21 -12.56 -6.52
N ALA A 205 -4.39 -11.97 -6.74
CA ALA A 205 -5.63 -12.37 -6.08
C ALA A 205 -6.04 -13.83 -6.38
N GLY A 206 -5.56 -14.39 -7.50
CA GLY A 206 -5.75 -15.79 -7.87
C GLY A 206 -4.68 -16.75 -7.36
N ALA A 207 -3.74 -16.31 -6.52
CA ALA A 207 -2.69 -17.18 -6.01
C ALA A 207 -3.28 -18.34 -5.18
N PRO A 208 -2.74 -19.57 -5.30
CA PRO A 208 -3.27 -20.73 -4.60
C PRO A 208 -3.12 -20.63 -3.08
N MET A 209 -2.25 -19.74 -2.59
CA MET A 209 -1.97 -19.49 -1.18
C MET A 209 -1.74 -18.00 -0.95
N PRO A 210 -2.00 -17.48 0.26
CA PRO A 210 -1.74 -16.08 0.58
C PRO A 210 -0.25 -15.73 0.43
N VAL A 211 0.01 -14.53 -0.09
CA VAL A 211 1.34 -13.96 -0.29
C VAL A 211 1.42 -12.63 0.46
N ASP A 212 2.57 -12.36 1.09
CA ASP A 212 2.78 -11.10 1.81
C ASP A 212 3.56 -10.12 0.92
N ILE A 213 2.99 -8.95 0.65
CA ILE A 213 3.65 -7.91 -0.16
C ILE A 213 4.22 -6.85 0.77
N VAL A 214 5.54 -6.64 0.72
CA VAL A 214 6.22 -5.66 1.56
C VAL A 214 7.13 -4.76 0.72
N ARG A 215 7.32 -3.52 1.16
CA ARG A 215 8.31 -2.62 0.58
C ARG A 215 9.69 -2.86 1.18
N GLY A 216 10.71 -2.81 0.32
CA GLY A 216 12.11 -2.80 0.72
C GLY A 216 12.48 -1.54 1.48
N ARG A 217 13.59 -1.58 2.22
CA ARG A 217 14.10 -0.43 2.97
C ARG A 217 14.38 0.79 2.08
N ASP A 218 14.84 0.55 0.85
CA ASP A 218 15.21 1.62 -0.09
C ASP A 218 13.99 2.17 -0.88
N ASN A 219 12.77 1.74 -0.53
CA ASN A 219 11.49 2.16 -1.11
C ASN A 219 11.35 2.04 -2.64
N ASN A 220 12.34 1.46 -3.32
CA ASN A 220 12.41 1.31 -4.77
C ASN A 220 11.99 -0.10 -5.25
N LEU A 221 12.09 -1.09 -4.35
CA LEU A 221 11.76 -2.49 -4.62
C LEU A 221 10.59 -2.96 -3.75
N ILE A 222 9.64 -3.63 -4.37
CA ILE A 222 8.52 -4.33 -3.75
C ILE A 222 8.90 -5.82 -3.69
N TYR A 223 8.85 -6.40 -2.50
CA TYR A 223 9.13 -7.81 -2.28
C TYR A 223 7.83 -8.58 -2.09
N VAL A 224 7.63 -9.62 -2.89
CA VAL A 224 6.52 -10.57 -2.71
C VAL A 224 7.05 -11.77 -1.95
N LEU A 225 6.69 -11.88 -0.68
CA LEU A 225 7.20 -12.89 0.23
C LEU A 225 6.30 -14.11 0.22
N ILE A 226 6.90 -15.26 -0.05
CA ILE A 226 6.18 -16.49 -0.31
C ILE A 226 6.76 -17.60 0.58
N GLN A 227 5.88 -18.38 1.21
CA GLN A 227 6.28 -19.51 2.05
C GLN A 227 6.29 -20.85 1.29
N ASN A 228 5.36 -21.03 0.34
CA ASN A 228 5.14 -22.27 -0.39
C ASN A 228 5.70 -22.20 -1.82
N PHE A 229 6.33 -23.28 -2.27
CA PHE A 229 6.86 -23.42 -3.63
C PHE A 229 5.79 -23.24 -4.74
N GLN A 230 4.59 -23.79 -4.57
CA GLN A 230 3.52 -23.65 -5.59
C GLN A 230 3.10 -22.19 -5.80
N ALA A 231 2.98 -21.43 -4.71
CA ALA A 231 2.69 -20.01 -4.78
C ALA A 231 3.86 -19.23 -5.40
N MET A 232 5.11 -19.68 -5.20
CA MET A 232 6.28 -19.05 -5.80
C MET A 232 6.25 -19.16 -7.33
N GLU A 233 5.95 -20.34 -7.85
CA GLU A 233 5.83 -20.57 -9.29
C GLU A 233 4.64 -19.79 -9.89
N TRP A 234 3.50 -19.75 -9.19
CA TRP A 234 2.37 -18.91 -9.61
C TRP A 234 2.75 -17.42 -9.67
N THR A 235 3.40 -16.90 -8.62
CA THR A 235 3.84 -15.50 -8.57
C THR A 235 4.84 -15.19 -9.69
N ARG A 236 5.78 -16.09 -9.98
CA ARG A 236 6.73 -15.92 -11.09
C ARG A 236 6.01 -15.79 -12.43
N GLU A 237 5.05 -16.67 -12.69
CA GLU A 237 4.26 -16.65 -13.92
C GLU A 237 3.38 -15.39 -14.02
N ALA A 238 2.76 -14.97 -12.92
CA ALA A 238 1.97 -13.74 -12.86
C ALA A 238 2.83 -12.50 -13.14
N LEU A 239 4.03 -12.42 -12.54
CA LEU A 239 4.98 -11.33 -12.77
C LEU A 239 5.50 -11.31 -14.21
N PHE A 240 5.73 -12.49 -14.81
CA PHE A 240 6.13 -12.61 -16.20
C PHE A 240 5.04 -12.07 -17.15
N LYS A 241 3.78 -12.42 -16.92
CA LYS A 241 2.62 -11.95 -17.71
C LYS A 241 2.38 -10.44 -17.62
N LEU A 242 2.73 -9.83 -16.48
CA LEU A 242 2.64 -8.38 -16.26
C LEU A 242 3.74 -7.58 -16.98
N GLN A 243 4.56 -8.23 -17.82
CA GLN A 243 5.73 -7.64 -18.47
C GLN A 243 6.67 -6.96 -17.46
N GLY A 244 6.99 -7.71 -16.39
CA GLY A 244 8.14 -7.50 -15.51
C GLY A 244 8.49 -6.03 -15.25
N LYS A 245 7.71 -5.35 -14.39
CA LYS A 245 8.22 -4.11 -13.78
C LYS A 245 9.42 -4.51 -12.90
N ASP A 246 10.61 -4.01 -13.23
CA ASP A 246 11.88 -4.26 -12.52
C ASP A 246 11.85 -3.92 -11.02
N SER A 247 10.76 -3.30 -10.55
CA SER A 247 10.53 -2.96 -9.16
C SER A 247 9.98 -4.10 -8.29
N VAL A 248 9.58 -5.26 -8.85
CA VAL A 248 8.97 -6.36 -8.05
C VAL A 248 9.84 -7.61 -8.00
N VAL A 249 10.20 -8.05 -6.79
CA VAL A 249 11.08 -9.19 -6.54
C VAL A 249 10.35 -10.27 -5.73
N PRO A 250 10.09 -11.46 -6.29
CA PRO A 250 9.52 -12.56 -5.54
C PRO A 250 10.61 -13.24 -4.68
N VAL A 251 10.31 -13.50 -3.41
CA VAL A 251 11.23 -14.10 -2.44
C VAL A 251 10.60 -15.33 -1.79
N TRP A 252 11.26 -16.47 -1.96
CA TRP A 252 10.91 -17.68 -1.23
C TRP A 252 11.54 -17.66 0.17
N LEU A 253 10.73 -17.38 1.19
CA LEU A 253 11.18 -17.17 2.57
C LEU A 253 11.92 -18.39 3.15
N THR A 254 11.54 -19.61 2.77
CA THR A 254 12.19 -20.83 3.25
C THR A 254 13.62 -20.94 2.73
N GLN A 255 13.84 -20.65 1.45
CA GLN A 255 15.17 -20.63 0.86
C GLN A 255 16.00 -19.48 1.42
N GLN A 256 15.44 -18.26 1.42
CA GLN A 256 16.09 -17.07 1.98
C GLN A 256 16.55 -17.29 3.43
N ARG A 257 15.69 -17.88 4.27
CA ARG A 257 16.00 -18.23 5.66
C ARG A 257 17.27 -19.07 5.74
N ASN A 258 17.31 -20.18 5.01
CA ASN A 258 18.40 -21.15 5.07
C ASN A 258 19.72 -20.57 4.55
N GLU A 259 19.66 -19.78 3.48
CA GLU A 259 20.81 -19.09 2.91
C GLU A 259 21.38 -18.07 3.89
N VAL A 260 20.54 -17.20 4.47
CA VAL A 260 20.97 -16.18 5.42
C VAL A 260 21.53 -16.82 6.69
N ILE A 261 20.88 -17.86 7.24
CA ILE A 261 21.41 -18.60 8.40
C ILE A 261 22.79 -19.20 8.10
N THR A 262 22.96 -19.80 6.93
CA THR A 262 24.24 -20.40 6.54
C THR A 262 25.33 -19.35 6.41
N GLN A 263 25.03 -18.21 5.76
CA GLN A 263 25.99 -17.11 5.62
C GLN A 263 26.37 -16.49 6.97
N LEU A 264 25.40 -16.26 7.85
CA LEU A 264 25.66 -15.72 9.20
C LEU A 264 26.48 -16.71 10.04
N ALA A 265 26.18 -18.00 9.96
CA ALA A 265 26.95 -19.02 10.66
C ALA A 265 28.39 -19.12 10.14
N ASN A 266 28.60 -19.03 8.82
CA ASN A 266 29.93 -19.01 8.21
C ASN A 266 30.74 -17.76 8.59
N ALA A 267 30.05 -16.64 8.84
CA ALA A 267 30.64 -15.42 9.41
C ALA A 267 30.94 -15.52 10.93
N GLY A 268 30.68 -16.68 11.55
CA GLY A 268 30.96 -16.93 12.97
C GLY A 268 29.86 -16.48 13.94
N TYR A 269 28.71 -16.03 13.44
CA TYR A 269 27.60 -15.62 14.31
C TYR A 269 26.87 -16.83 14.90
N PRO A 270 26.40 -16.73 16.16
CA PRO A 270 25.77 -17.83 16.88
C PRO A 270 24.29 -18.02 16.52
N VAL A 271 23.97 -18.01 15.23
CA VAL A 271 22.59 -18.05 14.74
C VAL A 271 21.97 -19.45 14.86
N LEU A 272 20.71 -19.47 15.32
CA LEU A 272 19.88 -20.67 15.43
C LEU A 272 18.86 -20.72 14.31
N GLN A 273 17.99 -19.70 14.26
CA GLN A 273 16.84 -19.64 13.37
C GLN A 273 16.42 -18.19 13.10
N ILE A 274 15.74 -17.97 11.96
CA ILE A 274 15.11 -16.69 11.63
C ILE A 274 13.60 -16.90 11.48
N ASP A 275 12.85 -16.17 12.29
CA ASP A 275 11.40 -16.12 12.23
C ASP A 275 10.94 -14.90 11.42
N TYR A 276 10.20 -15.18 10.35
CA TYR A 276 9.61 -14.20 9.43
C TYR A 276 8.11 -13.96 9.69
N SER A 277 7.56 -14.37 10.83
CA SER A 277 6.16 -14.08 11.21
C SER A 277 5.82 -12.58 11.12
N LYS A 278 6.82 -11.70 11.29
CA LYS A 278 6.75 -10.27 10.96
C LYS A 278 7.89 -9.95 9.99
N PRO A 279 7.70 -9.99 8.67
CA PRO A 279 8.81 -9.94 7.72
C PRO A 279 9.63 -8.65 7.72
N GLN A 280 9.01 -7.51 8.04
CA GLN A 280 9.71 -6.22 8.20
C GLN A 280 10.43 -6.08 9.55
N HIS A 281 10.11 -6.94 10.53
CA HIS A 281 10.72 -6.99 11.86
C HIS A 281 11.04 -8.44 12.27
N PRO A 282 11.89 -9.16 11.51
CA PRO A 282 12.16 -10.56 11.76
C PRO A 282 12.82 -10.75 13.12
N THR A 283 12.52 -11.89 13.75
CA THR A 283 13.17 -12.28 15.01
C THR A 283 14.26 -13.29 14.70
N ILE A 284 15.48 -12.99 15.13
CA ILE A 284 16.64 -13.87 14.95
C ILE A 284 17.00 -14.50 16.28
N ALA A 285 16.90 -15.82 16.34
CA ALA A 285 17.29 -16.60 17.48
C ALA A 285 18.80 -16.85 17.47
N LEU A 286 19.47 -16.62 18.61
CA LEU A 286 20.90 -16.80 18.81
C LEU A 286 21.17 -17.72 20.01
N TYR A 287 22.23 -18.53 19.96
CA TYR A 287 22.59 -19.42 21.08
C TYR A 287 23.54 -18.81 22.13
N ARG A 288 24.05 -17.60 21.88
CA ARG A 288 24.75 -16.78 22.87
C ARG A 288 24.41 -15.32 22.62
N GLY A 289 24.49 -14.51 23.68
CA GLY A 289 24.43 -13.05 23.55
C GLY A 289 25.61 -12.51 22.75
N LEU A 290 25.38 -11.40 22.06
CA LEU A 290 26.41 -10.62 21.39
C LEU A 290 26.85 -9.47 22.30
N THR A 291 28.11 -9.07 22.19
CA THR A 291 28.57 -7.80 22.77
C THR A 291 27.96 -6.61 22.02
N LEU A 292 27.96 -5.41 22.63
CA LEU A 292 27.39 -4.21 21.99
C LEU A 292 27.98 -3.91 20.61
N GLN A 293 29.28 -4.17 20.41
CA GLN A 293 29.93 -3.96 19.11
C GLN A 293 29.57 -5.06 18.11
N GLU A 294 29.57 -6.32 18.54
CA GLU A 294 29.11 -7.44 17.71
C GLU A 294 27.65 -7.26 17.29
N GLU A 295 26.79 -6.76 18.18
CA GLU A 295 25.37 -6.53 17.92
C GLU A 295 25.15 -5.46 16.85
N LYS A 296 25.88 -4.33 16.91
CA LYS A 296 25.83 -3.30 15.86
C LYS A 296 26.25 -3.85 14.50
N ASN A 297 27.38 -4.57 14.45
CA ASN A 297 27.88 -5.17 13.22
C ASN A 297 26.93 -6.25 12.69
N PHE A 298 26.40 -7.09 13.60
CA PHE A 298 25.44 -8.13 13.29
C PHE A 298 24.17 -7.54 12.68
N LYS A 299 23.62 -6.49 13.31
CA LYS A 299 22.46 -5.77 12.80
C LYS A 299 22.70 -5.23 11.39
N ALA A 300 23.83 -4.58 11.15
CA ALA A 300 24.18 -4.06 9.83
C ALA A 300 24.25 -5.17 8.76
N ILE A 301 24.93 -6.28 9.06
CA ILE A 301 25.07 -7.42 8.15
C ILE A 301 23.72 -8.08 7.87
N VAL A 302 22.93 -8.32 8.91
CA VAL A 302 21.60 -8.92 8.76
C VAL A 302 20.70 -8.04 7.89
N LEU A 303 20.68 -6.74 8.17
CA LEU A 303 19.89 -5.76 7.42
C LEU A 303 20.36 -5.65 5.96
N GLN A 304 21.62 -5.96 5.64
CA GLN A 304 22.10 -6.08 4.27
C GLN A 304 21.64 -7.39 3.61
N LYS A 305 21.59 -8.50 4.36
CA LYS A 305 21.17 -9.82 3.84
C LYS A 305 19.66 -9.99 3.75
N ILE A 306 18.89 -9.20 4.48
CA ILE A 306 17.42 -9.21 4.47
C ILE A 306 16.94 -7.82 4.05
N PRO A 307 16.88 -7.54 2.74
CA PRO A 307 16.64 -6.18 2.23
C PRO A 307 15.22 -5.65 2.49
N PHE A 308 14.27 -6.55 2.73
CA PHE A 308 12.89 -6.21 3.11
C PHE A 308 12.68 -6.01 4.61
N ALA A 309 13.69 -6.26 5.46
CA ALA A 309 13.61 -5.97 6.89
C ALA A 309 13.89 -4.48 7.15
N LEU A 310 13.05 -3.84 7.97
CA LEU A 310 13.27 -2.47 8.44
C LEU A 310 14.13 -2.46 9.70
N ASP A 311 13.86 -3.40 10.60
CA ASP A 311 14.63 -3.61 11.82
C ASP A 311 14.65 -5.10 12.19
N ILE A 312 15.44 -5.51 13.18
CA ILE A 312 15.48 -6.89 13.66
C ILE A 312 15.27 -6.97 15.17
N LYS A 313 14.69 -8.07 15.60
CA LYS A 313 14.65 -8.46 17.02
C LYS A 313 15.60 -9.61 17.25
N VAL A 314 16.33 -9.58 18.36
CA VAL A 314 17.23 -10.66 18.75
C VAL A 314 16.63 -11.40 19.93
N LEU A 315 16.54 -12.71 19.80
CA LEU A 315 16.13 -13.62 20.87
C LEU A 315 17.32 -14.51 21.23
N VAL A 316 17.75 -14.50 22.49
CA VAL A 316 18.87 -15.33 22.95
C VAL A 316 18.36 -16.54 23.72
N LYS A 317 18.78 -17.73 23.30
CA LYS A 317 18.44 -19.01 23.95
C LYS A 317 19.67 -19.90 24.00
N THR A 318 20.25 -20.11 25.18
CA THR A 318 21.53 -20.81 25.29
C THR A 318 21.43 -22.28 24.89
N LYS A 319 22.55 -22.88 24.49
CA LYS A 319 22.61 -24.32 24.15
C LYS A 319 22.08 -25.21 25.28
N ALA A 320 22.36 -24.86 26.54
CA ALA A 320 21.88 -25.59 27.71
C ALA A 320 20.35 -25.47 27.88
N GLN A 321 19.79 -24.27 27.64
CA GLN A 321 18.34 -24.06 27.67
C GLN A 321 17.64 -24.82 26.54
N LEU A 322 18.22 -24.84 25.33
CA LEU A 322 17.70 -25.63 24.20
C LEU A 322 17.71 -27.13 24.52
N LEU A 323 18.80 -27.64 25.10
CA LEU A 323 18.88 -29.03 25.52
C LEU A 323 17.83 -29.35 26.58
N GLN A 324 17.65 -28.50 27.58
CA GLN A 324 16.64 -28.70 28.61
C GLN A 324 15.23 -28.74 28.01
N GLU A 325 14.91 -27.81 27.11
CA GLU A 325 13.60 -27.76 26.44
C GLU A 325 13.37 -29.00 25.57
N ALA A 326 14.39 -29.44 24.82
CA ALA A 326 14.33 -30.66 24.03
C ALA A 326 14.09 -31.90 24.89
N ARG A 327 14.80 -32.03 26.02
CA ARG A 327 14.62 -33.13 26.98
C ARG A 327 13.22 -33.12 27.59
N GLN A 328 12.75 -31.98 28.07
CA GLN A 328 11.41 -31.83 28.62
C GLN A 328 10.32 -32.21 27.61
N GLY A 329 10.51 -31.91 26.32
CA GLY A 329 9.60 -32.33 25.26
C GLY A 329 9.56 -33.86 25.08
N LEU A 330 10.72 -34.51 25.04
CA LEU A 330 10.81 -35.97 24.97
C LEU A 330 10.25 -36.66 26.22
N ASP A 331 10.54 -36.13 27.41
CA ASP A 331 10.07 -36.65 28.69
C ASP A 331 8.54 -36.57 28.79
N ARG A 332 7.91 -35.48 28.31
CA ARG A 332 6.45 -35.32 28.24
C ARG A 332 5.79 -36.33 27.30
N LEU A 333 6.50 -36.78 26.28
CA LEU A 333 6.05 -37.82 25.35
C LEU A 333 6.36 -39.24 25.88
N HIS A 334 6.98 -39.36 27.06
CA HIS A 334 7.46 -40.63 27.62
C HIS A 334 8.43 -41.37 26.70
N ILE A 335 9.26 -40.64 25.95
CA ILE A 335 10.20 -41.20 24.99
C ILE A 335 11.59 -41.28 25.62
N TYR A 336 12.14 -42.49 25.71
CA TYR A 336 13.52 -42.69 26.15
C TYR A 336 14.51 -42.29 25.06
N TYR A 337 15.59 -41.61 25.47
CA TYR A 337 16.63 -41.15 24.56
C TYR A 337 18.03 -41.29 25.17
N ARG A 338 19.02 -41.36 24.30
CA ARG A 338 20.44 -41.22 24.64
C ARG A 338 20.93 -39.86 24.17
N GLN A 339 21.53 -39.09 25.07
CA GLN A 339 22.20 -37.84 24.75
C GLN A 339 23.65 -38.10 24.33
N ILE A 340 24.08 -37.48 23.23
CA ILE A 340 25.47 -37.44 22.77
C ILE A 340 25.90 -35.98 22.72
N ASN A 341 27.01 -35.66 23.37
CA ASN A 341 27.56 -34.31 23.43
C ASN A 341 28.60 -34.11 22.32
N SER A 342 28.54 -32.97 21.66
CA SER A 342 29.53 -32.51 20.68
C SER A 342 29.95 -31.06 20.98
N THR A 343 31.04 -30.61 20.38
CA THR A 343 31.50 -29.21 20.48
C THR A 343 30.50 -28.23 19.87
N SER A 344 29.81 -28.66 18.80
CA SER A 344 28.82 -27.84 18.10
C SER A 344 27.44 -27.84 18.79
N GLY A 345 27.07 -28.91 19.49
CA GLY A 345 25.73 -29.07 20.07
C GLY A 345 25.49 -30.47 20.67
N TYR A 346 24.24 -30.92 20.64
CA TYR A 346 23.79 -32.16 21.24
C TYR A 346 22.99 -32.99 20.23
N ALA A 347 23.16 -34.31 20.27
CA ALA A 347 22.29 -35.24 19.57
C ALA A 347 21.47 -36.06 20.58
N LEU A 348 20.16 -36.14 20.36
CA LEU A 348 19.23 -36.95 21.15
C LEU A 348 18.79 -38.13 20.28
N VAL A 349 19.27 -39.31 20.64
CA VAL A 349 19.06 -40.55 19.88
C VAL A 349 17.96 -41.37 20.55
N VAL A 350 16.85 -41.57 19.84
CA VAL A 350 15.74 -42.42 20.26
C VAL A 350 15.94 -43.80 19.62
N ARG A 351 15.95 -44.85 20.45
CA ARG A 351 16.18 -46.25 20.04
C ARG A 351 15.04 -47.20 20.41
N ASP A 352 13.88 -46.65 20.69
CA ASP A 352 12.77 -47.42 21.24
C ASP A 352 11.85 -47.96 20.15
N ALA A 353 11.13 -49.04 20.45
CA ALA A 353 10.02 -49.52 19.65
C ALA A 353 8.83 -48.58 19.89
N LEU A 354 8.71 -47.54 19.07
CA LEU A 354 7.64 -46.55 19.18
C LEU A 354 6.37 -47.05 18.49
N SER A 355 5.22 -46.90 19.15
CA SER A 355 3.92 -47.02 18.47
C SER A 355 3.73 -45.92 17.43
N ASP A 356 2.85 -46.13 16.46
CA ASP A 356 2.54 -45.13 15.43
C ASP A 356 2.08 -43.78 16.02
N SER A 357 1.34 -43.82 17.13
CA SER A 357 0.87 -42.61 17.82
C SER A 357 2.02 -41.86 18.52
N ALA A 358 2.95 -42.58 19.15
CA ALA A 358 4.14 -42.01 19.76
C ALA A 358 5.08 -41.44 18.68
N LEU A 359 5.28 -42.16 17.58
CA LEU A 359 6.09 -41.71 16.45
C LEU A 359 5.53 -40.43 15.82
N ARG A 360 4.21 -40.36 15.60
CA ARG A 360 3.57 -39.14 15.07
C ARG A 360 3.71 -37.95 16.01
N SER A 361 3.52 -38.16 17.31
CA SER A 361 3.70 -37.12 18.34
C SER A 361 5.15 -36.63 18.38
N LEU A 362 6.11 -37.55 18.32
CA LEU A 362 7.54 -37.23 18.25
C LEU A 362 7.89 -36.42 17.00
N GLN A 363 7.42 -36.84 15.83
CA GLN A 363 7.65 -36.12 14.57
C GLN A 363 7.06 -34.70 14.63
N HIS A 364 5.86 -34.55 15.20
CA HIS A 364 5.24 -33.25 15.37
C HIS A 364 6.06 -32.34 16.30
N PHE A 365 6.48 -32.86 17.46
CA PHE A 365 7.33 -32.16 18.40
C PHE A 365 8.66 -31.73 17.76
N ILE A 366 9.36 -32.64 17.07
CA ILE A 366 10.63 -32.34 16.38
C ILE A 366 10.41 -31.27 15.30
N LYS A 367 9.32 -31.35 14.54
CA LYS A 367 8.99 -30.35 13.52
C LYS A 367 8.79 -28.97 14.14
N GLN A 368 8.05 -28.86 15.24
CA GLN A 368 7.84 -27.60 15.95
C GLN A 368 9.15 -27.06 16.54
N PHE A 369 9.92 -27.93 17.20
CA PHE A 369 11.21 -27.56 17.78
C PHE A 369 12.18 -27.03 16.71
N ASN A 370 12.32 -27.75 15.59
CA ASN A 370 13.18 -27.35 14.48
C ASN A 370 12.65 -26.09 13.77
N HIS A 371 11.34 -25.90 13.71
CA HIS A 371 10.77 -24.67 13.17
C HIS A 371 11.18 -23.46 14.01
N GLN A 372 11.15 -23.58 15.34
CA GLN A 372 11.48 -22.49 16.26
C GLN A 372 12.98 -22.25 16.43
N TRP A 373 13.78 -23.32 16.52
CA TRP A 373 15.20 -23.24 16.93
C TRP A 373 16.19 -23.75 15.88
N GLY A 374 15.72 -24.35 14.79
CA GLY A 374 16.57 -25.05 13.83
C GLY A 374 17.16 -26.35 14.39
N ASN A 375 17.99 -27.01 13.59
CA ASN A 375 18.58 -28.33 13.89
C ASN A 375 20.11 -28.28 14.10
N ARG A 376 20.72 -27.08 14.16
CA ARG A 376 22.19 -26.92 14.23
C ARG A 376 22.75 -27.23 15.61
N VAL A 377 22.00 -26.93 16.67
CA VAL A 377 22.45 -27.12 18.07
C VAL A 377 21.86 -28.39 18.68
N ILE A 378 20.58 -28.69 18.43
CA ILE A 378 19.95 -29.93 18.86
C ILE A 378 19.59 -30.72 17.60
N ASN A 379 20.07 -31.96 17.53
CA ASN A 379 19.70 -32.90 16.48
C ASN A 379 18.96 -34.10 17.08
N PHE A 380 17.85 -34.49 16.47
CA PHE A 380 17.10 -35.67 16.86
C PHE A 380 17.37 -36.79 15.87
N SER A 381 17.75 -37.97 16.37
CA SER A 381 17.96 -39.17 15.56
C SER A 381 16.98 -40.23 16.03
N ILE A 382 16.09 -40.65 15.13
CA ILE A 382 15.12 -41.71 15.41
C ILE A 382 15.62 -42.96 14.72
N ASN A 383 16.02 -43.95 15.51
CA ASN A 383 16.37 -45.27 15.04
C ASN A 383 15.33 -46.23 15.63
N LEU A 384 14.38 -46.67 14.82
CA LEU A 384 13.43 -47.68 15.24
C LEU A 384 14.17 -49.01 15.21
N ASP A 385 14.58 -49.50 16.39
CA ASP A 385 15.15 -50.83 16.50
C ASP A 385 14.01 -51.84 16.32
N GLU A 386 13.97 -52.50 15.17
CA GLU A 386 13.26 -53.77 15.06
C GLU A 386 14.01 -54.76 15.96
N ASN A 387 13.42 -55.08 17.12
CA ASN A 387 14.02 -56.01 18.06
C ASN A 387 14.05 -57.42 17.44
N TRP A 388 15.07 -57.72 16.64
CA TRP A 388 15.28 -59.03 16.02
C TRP A 388 15.54 -60.15 17.05
N LEU A 389 15.74 -59.79 18.32
CA LEU A 389 15.88 -60.70 19.47
C LEU A 389 14.56 -60.90 20.24
N GLN A 390 13.45 -60.32 19.78
CA GLN A 390 12.14 -60.56 20.37
C GLN A 390 11.85 -62.07 20.35
N ASP A 391 11.37 -62.59 21.47
CA ASP A 391 11.15 -64.02 21.75
C ASP A 391 12.40 -64.91 21.80
N LYS A 392 13.60 -64.33 21.96
CA LYS A 392 14.86 -65.08 22.16
C LYS A 392 15.40 -64.91 23.57
N SER A 393 15.81 -66.01 24.20
CA SER A 393 16.46 -65.97 25.51
C SER A 393 17.96 -65.68 25.34
N TYR A 394 18.50 -64.72 26.09
CA TYR A 394 19.93 -64.40 26.08
C TYR A 394 20.49 -64.34 27.50
N ILE A 395 21.78 -64.68 27.66
CA ILE A 395 22.52 -64.51 28.92
C ILE A 395 23.53 -63.38 28.73
N ASP A 396 23.40 -62.30 29.50
CA ASP A 396 24.37 -61.21 29.52
C ASP A 396 25.51 -61.53 30.50
N SER A 397 26.50 -62.29 30.02
CA SER A 397 27.76 -62.53 30.74
C SER A 397 28.96 -62.20 29.84
N SER A 398 30.17 -62.19 30.41
CA SER A 398 31.41 -61.97 29.66
C SER A 398 31.60 -62.94 28.49
N ASN A 399 30.98 -64.13 28.55
CA ASN A 399 30.91 -65.15 27.50
C ASN A 399 29.46 -65.46 27.10
N GLY A 400 28.59 -64.44 27.10
CA GLY A 400 27.16 -64.59 26.85
C GLY A 400 26.84 -65.25 25.51
N TYR A 401 25.77 -66.05 25.48
CA TYR A 401 25.26 -66.73 24.29
C TYR A 401 23.76 -66.49 24.14
N LEU A 402 23.28 -66.62 22.91
CA LEU A 402 21.89 -66.40 22.51
C LEU A 402 21.22 -67.73 22.16
N PHE A 403 20.09 -68.03 22.79
CA PHE A 403 19.23 -69.15 22.41
C PHE A 403 18.36 -68.73 21.24
N LEU A 404 18.62 -69.31 20.06
CA LEU A 404 17.76 -69.12 18.89
C LEU A 404 16.56 -70.09 18.92
N ASN A 405 16.75 -71.29 19.47
CA ASN A 405 15.81 -72.39 19.64
C ASN A 405 16.44 -73.47 20.55
N PRO A 406 15.69 -74.47 21.09
CA PRO A 406 16.21 -75.42 22.09
C PRO A 406 17.43 -76.25 21.66
N ARG A 407 17.79 -76.23 20.37
CA ARG A 407 18.88 -77.02 19.79
C ARG A 407 19.98 -76.21 19.11
N HIS A 408 19.89 -74.88 19.03
CA HIS A 408 20.97 -74.07 18.45
C HIS A 408 21.34 -72.87 19.30
N TRP A 409 22.65 -72.71 19.49
CA TRP A 409 23.26 -71.65 20.27
C TRP A 409 24.05 -70.73 19.35
N TYR A 410 23.87 -69.42 19.53
CA TYR A 410 24.60 -68.40 18.80
C TYR A 410 25.54 -67.65 19.74
N PHE A 411 26.82 -67.58 19.36
CA PHE A 411 27.87 -66.92 20.13
C PHE A 411 28.28 -65.62 19.42
N PRO A 412 27.76 -64.45 19.82
CA PRO A 412 28.13 -63.20 19.19
C PRO A 412 29.59 -62.84 19.50
N LEU A 413 30.39 -62.63 18.45
CA LEU A 413 31.77 -62.16 18.59
C LEU A 413 31.78 -60.71 19.11
N ARG A 414 32.12 -60.49 20.38
CA ARG A 414 32.44 -59.13 20.86
C ARG A 414 33.83 -58.76 20.37
N LYS A 415 33.96 -57.65 19.63
CA LYS A 415 35.25 -56.96 19.49
C LYS A 415 35.66 -56.48 20.87
N VAL A 416 36.72 -57.07 21.42
CA VAL A 416 37.38 -56.62 22.64
C VAL A 416 37.77 -55.16 22.46
N ARG A 417 37.24 -54.26 23.30
CA ARG A 417 37.80 -52.92 23.44
C ARG A 417 39.18 -53.09 24.06
N THR A 418 40.22 -53.04 23.25
CA THR A 418 41.58 -52.78 23.73
C THR A 418 41.66 -51.29 24.06
N SER A 419 41.66 -50.95 25.36
CA SER A 419 42.26 -49.72 25.88
C SER A 419 43.77 -49.99 26.06
N PRO A 420 44.68 -49.02 25.82
CA PRO A 420 44.66 -47.67 26.41
C PRO A 420 44.24 -46.56 25.44
#